data_AF-A0A970D7W1-F1
#
_entry.id   AF-A0A970D7W1-F1
#
_cell.length_a   1.000
_cell.length_b   1.000
_cell.length_c   1.000
_cell.angle_alpha   90.00
_cell.angle_beta   90.00
_cell.angle_gamma   90.00
#
_symmetry.space_group_name_H-M   'P 1'
#
loop_
_entity.id
_entity.type
_entity.pdbx_description
1 polymer ?
#
loop_
_entity_poly.entity_id
_entity_poly.type
_entity_poly.pdbx_seq_one_letter_code
_entity_poly.pdbx_strand_id
1 'polypeptide(L)'
;MKLRIIKKQKSGRNKRNILRVSAIFSSVLILLSILSGCLSLGSNSVRTNNRTENKVKLPYKINTNADGEITDISLLSAMIDSINNSASVQEVYTAIPESSKIDLSLNDFSLYIEAMSHPEKKEIIEFRRVPDELKRQITISISTTLSGLALEAESTEYYELIFFKDDQEVNDKIDQETEVVSTIIGIQHDAEGKPYLSANWIKEINQIYEFSRFYFKALNDRDKDMLAWLLLQAYPEQVEDEISEIENNKAQLLINYYRLSIETEPLNSVVYLLMPNSIEYHQELTTITKNQNNIRTCTFKQTNNLISVSDPYPDKIKNQHLNLYYEDDFLLSWSSNGVREMYYSDKLNTLLGEPKIEKIEMEDPLQTGAVFWQVQYDQLTLIIKGFGDLESNTWSGIVEQLELNEKSDKLSLGSAKGETDSLYYNMDLNNFYKNYPFSPESNFIIPGNQQGTKMEMIVQAENSKITRIIIRAVYDQESA
;
A
#
# COMPACT_ATOMS: atom_id res chain seq x y z
N MET A 1 12.10 59.72 -49.24
CA MET A 1 11.99 60.78 -48.20
C MET A 1 12.71 60.28 -46.95
N LYS A 2 13.75 60.99 -46.50
CA LYS A 2 14.62 60.64 -45.36
C LYS A 2 13.88 60.81 -44.02
N LEU A 3 14.14 59.94 -43.05
CA LEU A 3 14.19 60.23 -41.59
C LEU A 3 14.90 59.04 -40.91
N ARG A 4 16.23 59.13 -40.76
CA ARG A 4 16.99 59.49 -39.54
C ARG A 4 16.89 58.48 -38.38
N ILE A 5 18.00 57.76 -38.27
CA ILE A 5 18.50 56.99 -37.13
C ILE A 5 18.69 57.89 -35.91
N ILE A 6 18.25 57.43 -34.73
CA ILE A 6 18.84 57.81 -33.44
C ILE A 6 19.35 56.54 -32.77
N LYS A 7 20.68 56.38 -32.76
CA LYS A 7 21.40 55.46 -31.87
C LYS A 7 21.28 55.99 -30.43
N LYS A 8 20.91 55.14 -29.47
CA LYS A 8 21.23 55.34 -28.06
C LYS A 8 22.03 54.15 -27.54
N GLN A 9 23.34 54.29 -27.65
CA GLN A 9 24.35 53.41 -27.04
C GLN A 9 24.70 54.02 -25.68
N LYS A 10 24.40 53.33 -24.57
CA LYS A 10 25.07 53.40 -23.24
C LYS A 10 24.20 52.74 -22.16
N SER A 11 24.46 51.47 -21.83
CA SER A 11 24.30 50.92 -20.45
C SER A 11 24.84 49.48 -20.36
N GLY A 12 26.03 49.22 -20.91
CA GLY A 12 26.65 47.88 -20.87
C GLY A 12 27.48 47.60 -19.61
N ARG A 13 27.89 48.64 -18.86
CA ARG A 13 28.79 48.50 -17.71
C ARG A 13 28.05 48.32 -16.38
N ASN A 14 26.86 48.92 -16.20
CA ASN A 14 26.07 48.75 -14.98
C ASN A 14 25.40 47.38 -14.86
N LYS A 15 24.97 46.77 -15.98
CA LYS A 15 24.36 45.43 -15.94
C LYS A 15 25.33 44.33 -15.49
N ARG A 16 26.62 44.41 -15.84
CA ARG A 16 27.63 43.42 -15.39
C ARG A 16 27.97 43.53 -13.91
N ASN A 17 27.96 44.73 -13.33
CA ASN A 17 28.19 44.89 -11.89
C ASN A 17 26.96 44.47 -11.07
N ILE A 18 25.74 44.76 -11.55
CA ILE A 18 24.50 44.30 -10.91
C ILE A 18 24.37 42.77 -10.95
N LEU A 19 24.74 42.13 -12.06
CA LEU A 19 24.76 40.65 -12.17
C LEU A 19 25.81 40.01 -11.26
N ARG A 20 26.98 40.65 -11.05
CA ARG A 20 28.01 40.14 -10.13
C ARG A 20 27.62 40.31 -8.66
N VAL A 21 26.99 41.44 -8.29
CA VAL A 21 26.47 41.64 -6.93
C VAL A 21 25.28 40.70 -6.66
N SER A 22 24.42 40.47 -7.65
CA SER A 22 23.33 39.49 -7.56
C SER A 22 23.84 38.06 -7.43
N ALA A 23 24.88 37.67 -8.17
CA ALA A 23 25.45 36.33 -8.06
C ALA A 23 26.13 36.11 -6.70
N ILE A 24 26.82 37.13 -6.16
CA ILE A 24 27.42 37.08 -4.82
C ILE A 24 26.33 36.98 -3.75
N PHE A 25 25.25 37.77 -3.85
CA PHE A 25 24.11 37.67 -2.94
C PHE A 25 23.39 36.32 -3.01
N SER A 26 23.22 35.74 -4.21
CA SER A 26 22.63 34.41 -4.38
C SER A 26 23.54 33.31 -3.81
N SER A 27 24.86 33.40 -4.01
CA SER A 27 25.81 32.45 -3.40
C SER A 27 25.89 32.57 -1.88
N VAL A 28 25.75 33.78 -1.32
CA VAL A 28 25.70 34.01 0.14
C VAL A 28 24.38 33.51 0.73
N LEU A 29 23.26 33.66 0.02
CA LEU A 29 21.96 33.08 0.43
C LEU A 29 21.98 31.55 0.42
N ILE A 30 22.62 30.93 -0.58
CA ILE A 30 22.76 29.46 -0.65
C ILE A 30 23.71 28.96 0.45
N LEU A 31 24.82 29.66 0.73
CA LEU A 31 25.71 29.33 1.85
C LEU A 31 25.05 29.52 3.23
N LEU A 32 24.18 30.53 3.40
CA LEU A 32 23.37 30.69 4.61
C LEU A 32 22.31 29.59 4.75
N SER A 33 21.78 29.09 3.64
CA SER A 33 20.82 27.95 3.64
C SER A 33 21.51 26.64 4.05
N ILE A 34 22.75 26.43 3.62
CA ILE A 34 23.54 25.22 3.95
C ILE A 34 24.08 25.30 5.39
N LEU A 35 24.37 26.49 5.92
CA LEU A 35 24.77 26.69 7.33
C LEU A 35 23.58 26.67 8.32
N SER A 36 22.34 26.80 7.84
CA SER A 36 21.12 26.66 8.65
C SER A 36 20.56 25.23 8.66
N GLY A 37 21.14 24.31 7.88
CA GLY A 37 20.67 22.92 7.72
C GLY A 37 21.21 21.91 8.75
N CYS A 38 21.99 22.35 9.73
CA CYS A 38 22.52 21.50 10.80
C CYS A 38 22.26 22.10 12.19
N LEU A 39 21.01 22.41 12.51
CA LEU A 39 20.57 22.55 13.90
C LEU A 39 19.17 21.93 14.03
N SER A 40 19.09 20.93 14.90
CA SER A 40 17.91 20.17 15.31
C SER A 40 16.61 20.99 15.35
N LEU A 41 15.56 20.46 14.73
CA LEU A 41 14.17 20.70 15.13
C LEU A 41 13.89 19.91 16.43
N GLY A 42 14.62 20.26 17.49
CA GLY A 42 14.18 20.07 18.86
C GLY A 42 13.36 21.30 19.23
N SER A 43 12.04 21.12 19.36
CA SER A 43 11.14 22.12 19.90
C SER A 43 11.52 22.44 21.36
N ASN A 44 12.43 23.39 21.56
CA ASN A 44 12.57 24.07 22.84
C ASN A 44 11.43 25.09 22.94
N SER A 45 10.42 24.76 23.74
CA SER A 45 9.39 25.72 24.12
C SER A 45 10.04 26.92 24.80
N VAL A 46 9.60 28.11 24.39
CA VAL A 46 10.00 29.38 24.99
C VAL A 46 9.56 29.37 26.45
N ARG A 47 10.54 29.28 27.34
CA ARG A 47 10.40 29.33 28.80
C ARG A 47 9.86 30.70 29.20
N THR A 48 8.57 30.78 29.49
CA THR A 48 8.03 31.85 30.33
C THR A 48 8.62 31.67 31.72
N ASN A 49 9.39 32.68 32.17
CA ASN A 49 9.99 32.72 33.49
C ASN A 49 8.90 32.89 34.57
N ASN A 50 8.25 31.78 34.92
CA ASN A 50 7.61 31.63 36.22
C ASN A 50 8.62 30.94 37.12
N ARG A 51 9.10 31.70 38.11
CA ARG A 51 10.05 31.28 39.12
C ARG A 51 9.34 30.32 40.09
N THR A 52 9.21 29.06 39.68
CA THR A 52 8.78 27.97 40.55
C THR A 52 10.02 27.33 41.18
N GLU A 53 9.95 27.06 42.48
CA GLU A 53 11.01 26.45 43.28
C GLU A 53 11.60 25.20 42.58
N ASN A 54 12.91 25.17 42.41
CA ASN A 54 13.65 23.99 41.93
C ASN A 54 13.51 22.85 42.95
N LYS A 55 12.43 22.08 42.87
CA LYS A 55 12.47 20.69 43.32
C LYS A 55 13.39 19.96 42.36
N VAL A 56 14.52 19.47 42.87
CA VAL A 56 15.38 18.54 42.15
C VAL A 56 14.50 17.38 41.68
N LYS A 57 14.28 17.25 40.37
CA LYS A 57 13.55 16.11 39.79
C LYS A 57 14.37 14.88 40.16
N LEU A 58 13.79 13.97 40.94
CA LEU A 58 14.43 12.70 41.27
C LEU A 58 14.72 11.95 39.96
N PRO A 59 15.87 11.26 39.84
CA PRO A 59 16.19 10.50 38.65
C PRO A 59 15.11 9.44 38.43
N TYR A 60 14.69 9.26 37.18
CA TYR A 60 13.76 8.20 36.80
C TYR A 60 14.32 6.84 37.24
N LYS A 61 13.47 6.01 37.82
CA LYS A 61 13.84 4.67 38.29
C LYS A 61 12.88 3.67 37.69
N ILE A 62 13.43 2.70 36.96
CA ILE A 62 12.65 1.59 36.43
C ILE A 62 12.08 0.73 37.57
N ASN A 63 10.84 0.29 37.40
CA ASN A 63 10.20 -0.61 38.36
C ASN A 63 10.84 -2.00 38.31
N THR A 64 11.00 -2.65 39.45
CA THR A 64 11.55 -4.01 39.57
C THR A 64 10.55 -4.88 40.33
N ASN A 65 10.66 -6.20 40.19
CA ASN A 65 9.92 -7.12 41.05
C ASN A 65 10.42 -7.07 42.51
N ALA A 66 9.86 -7.90 43.38
CA ALA A 66 10.21 -7.97 44.80
C ALA A 66 11.69 -8.34 45.03
N ASP A 67 12.30 -9.07 44.10
CA ASP A 67 13.70 -9.51 44.14
C ASP A 67 14.67 -8.48 43.53
N GLY A 68 14.15 -7.35 43.05
CA GLY A 68 14.94 -6.29 42.42
C GLY A 68 15.30 -6.57 40.97
N GLU A 69 14.69 -7.56 40.33
CA GLU A 69 14.93 -7.92 38.93
C GLU A 69 13.98 -7.18 37.98
N ILE A 70 14.45 -6.96 36.75
CA ILE A 70 13.68 -6.40 35.64
C ILE A 70 12.82 -7.52 35.04
N THR A 71 11.54 -7.22 34.81
CA THR A 71 10.57 -8.10 34.14
C THR A 71 10.10 -7.48 32.82
N ASP A 72 9.35 -8.22 32.01
CA ASP A 72 8.74 -7.66 30.79
C ASP A 72 7.93 -6.40 31.11
N ILE A 73 7.12 -6.49 32.16
CA ILE A 73 6.28 -5.39 32.65
C ILE A 73 7.15 -4.19 33.04
N SER A 74 8.32 -4.41 33.63
CA SER A 74 9.27 -3.35 33.97
C SER A 74 9.75 -2.59 32.73
N LEU A 75 10.17 -3.30 31.68
CA LEU A 75 10.65 -2.69 30.43
C LEU A 75 9.51 -2.02 29.66
N LEU A 76 8.37 -2.71 29.52
CA LEU A 76 7.17 -2.18 28.87
C LEU A 76 6.70 -0.89 29.55
N SER A 77 6.56 -0.89 30.88
CA SER A 77 6.15 0.31 31.63
C SER A 77 7.12 1.46 31.40
N ALA A 78 8.43 1.18 31.35
CA ALA A 78 9.44 2.21 31.14
C ALA A 78 9.37 2.81 29.72
N MET A 79 9.13 1.99 28.70
CA MET A 79 8.90 2.47 27.33
C MET A 79 7.59 3.27 27.24
N ILE A 80 6.51 2.80 27.87
CA ILE A 80 5.22 3.51 27.95
C ILE A 80 5.38 4.86 28.64
N ASP A 81 6.16 4.96 29.73
CA ASP A 81 6.45 6.22 30.40
C ASP A 81 7.13 7.23 29.47
N SER A 82 7.95 6.75 28.52
CA SER A 82 8.55 7.62 27.49
C SER A 82 7.51 8.07 26.46
N ILE A 83 6.67 7.14 25.96
CA ILE A 83 5.64 7.41 24.95
C ILE A 83 4.59 8.40 25.49
N ASN A 84 4.15 8.21 26.73
CA ASN A 84 3.17 9.07 27.41
C ASN A 84 3.79 10.38 27.94
N ASN A 85 5.08 10.65 27.68
CA ASN A 85 5.81 11.83 28.17
C ASN A 85 5.87 11.98 29.71
N SER A 86 5.67 10.89 30.45
CA SER A 86 5.84 10.82 31.92
C SER A 86 7.33 10.91 32.31
N ALA A 87 8.21 10.39 31.45
CA ALA A 87 9.66 10.49 31.55
C ALA A 87 10.26 10.80 30.17
N SER A 88 11.43 11.45 30.15
CA SER A 88 12.13 11.62 28.87
C SER A 88 12.78 10.31 28.42
N VAL A 89 12.86 10.10 27.10
CA VAL A 89 13.54 8.94 26.49
C VAL A 89 14.95 8.74 27.06
N GLN A 90 15.70 9.82 27.27
CA GLN A 90 17.06 9.77 27.82
C GLN A 90 17.07 9.30 29.29
N GLU A 91 16.13 9.79 30.11
CA GLU A 91 16.00 9.36 31.52
C GLU A 91 15.68 7.86 31.59
N VAL A 92 14.75 7.39 30.76
CA VAL A 92 14.37 5.97 30.69
C VAL A 92 15.53 5.10 30.21
N TYR A 93 16.16 5.45 29.08
CA TYR A 93 17.30 4.71 28.55
C TYR A 93 18.44 4.57 29.58
N THR A 94 18.71 5.63 30.34
CA THR A 94 19.76 5.63 31.38
C THR A 94 19.39 4.74 32.57
N ALA A 95 18.10 4.59 32.87
CA ALA A 95 17.60 3.76 33.97
C ALA A 95 17.53 2.26 33.63
N ILE A 96 17.46 1.89 32.34
CA ILE A 96 17.53 0.49 31.91
C ILE A 96 18.96 -0.05 32.20
N PRO A 97 19.10 -1.18 32.92
CA PRO A 97 20.41 -1.76 33.20
C PRO A 97 21.17 -2.12 31.91
N GLU A 98 22.49 -1.92 31.89
CA GLU A 98 23.32 -2.22 30.71
C GLU A 98 23.19 -3.68 30.22
N SER A 99 22.99 -4.64 31.13
CA SER A 99 22.73 -6.04 30.78
C SER A 99 21.44 -6.25 29.96
N SER A 100 20.47 -5.33 30.07
CA SER A 100 19.17 -5.41 29.40
C SER A 100 19.09 -4.53 28.13
N LYS A 101 20.20 -3.90 27.72
CA LYS A 101 20.28 -3.05 26.52
C LYS A 101 21.66 -3.12 25.84
N ILE A 102 22.30 -4.30 25.91
CA ILE A 102 23.64 -4.53 25.37
C ILE A 102 23.69 -4.07 23.91
N ASP A 103 24.68 -3.23 23.58
CA ASP A 103 24.92 -2.64 22.25
C ASP A 103 23.79 -1.76 21.67
N LEU A 104 22.72 -1.50 22.41
CA LEU A 104 21.64 -0.61 22.00
C LEU A 104 22.02 0.84 22.26
N SER A 105 22.13 1.67 21.22
CA SER A 105 22.43 3.09 21.39
C SER A 105 21.21 3.90 21.83
N LEU A 106 21.43 5.07 22.46
CA LEU A 106 20.35 6.00 22.80
C LEU A 106 19.58 6.47 21.54
N ASN A 107 20.28 6.61 20.40
CA ASN A 107 19.66 7.03 19.15
C ASN A 107 18.69 5.97 18.63
N ASP A 108 19.12 4.70 18.60
CA ASP A 108 18.29 3.59 18.15
C ASP A 108 17.10 3.38 19.07
N PHE A 109 17.31 3.50 20.37
CA PHE A 109 16.22 3.47 21.35
C PHE A 109 15.24 4.62 21.14
N SER A 110 15.72 5.85 20.87
CA SER A 110 14.85 6.99 20.61
C SER A 110 14.00 6.82 19.36
N LEU A 111 14.57 6.32 18.27
CA LEU A 111 13.84 6.01 17.03
C LEU A 111 12.80 4.91 17.26
N TYR A 112 13.14 3.91 18.06
CA TYR A 112 12.21 2.83 18.42
C TYR A 112 11.01 3.36 19.22
N ILE A 113 11.24 4.24 20.20
CA ILE A 113 10.15 4.92 20.92
C ILE A 113 9.29 5.76 19.96
N GLU A 114 9.91 6.48 19.01
CA GLU A 114 9.17 7.25 17.99
C GLU A 114 8.30 6.35 17.11
N ALA A 115 8.84 5.20 16.68
CA ALA A 115 8.12 4.22 15.86
C ALA A 115 6.92 3.60 16.58
N MET A 116 7.01 3.39 17.89
CA MET A 116 5.91 2.91 18.72
C MET A 116 4.88 3.99 19.06
N SER A 117 5.22 5.26 18.93
CA SER A 117 4.34 6.36 19.34
C SER A 117 3.21 6.59 18.34
N HIS A 118 2.02 6.91 18.84
CA HIS A 118 0.93 7.35 17.98
C HIS A 118 1.28 8.72 17.35
N PRO A 119 1.04 8.95 16.04
CA PRO A 119 1.39 10.22 15.37
C PRO A 119 0.74 11.45 16.03
N GLU A 120 -0.50 11.31 16.49
CA GLU A 120 -1.23 12.35 17.25
C GLU A 120 -0.87 12.42 18.75
N LYS A 121 0.13 11.65 19.19
CA LYS A 121 0.62 11.60 20.59
C LYS A 121 -0.43 11.14 21.61
N LYS A 122 -1.27 10.18 21.22
CA LYS A 122 -2.19 9.51 22.13
C LYS A 122 -1.42 8.69 23.15
N GLU A 123 -1.92 8.66 24.38
CA GLU A 123 -1.32 7.91 25.48
C GLU A 123 -1.67 6.42 25.36
N ILE A 124 -0.75 5.54 25.76
CA ILE A 124 -1.03 4.13 25.97
C ILE A 124 -1.67 3.96 27.34
N ILE A 125 -2.85 3.34 27.38
CA ILE A 125 -3.66 3.15 28.60
C ILE A 125 -3.59 1.72 29.14
N GLU A 126 -3.34 0.75 28.27
CA GLU A 126 -3.30 -0.66 28.60
C GLU A 126 -2.29 -1.37 27.70
N PHE A 127 -1.73 -2.48 28.18
CA PHE A 127 -1.05 -3.43 27.33
C PHE A 127 -1.45 -4.85 27.73
N ARG A 128 -1.44 -5.76 26.77
CA ARG A 128 -1.75 -7.19 27.01
C ARG A 128 -0.84 -8.09 26.20
N ARG A 129 -0.65 -9.32 26.68
CA ARG A 129 0.10 -10.33 25.93
C ARG A 129 -0.69 -10.77 24.70
N VAL A 130 -0.01 -10.91 23.58
CA VAL A 130 -0.57 -11.42 22.32
C VAL A 130 -0.95 -12.90 22.46
N PRO A 131 -2.08 -13.35 21.89
CA PRO A 131 -2.46 -14.77 21.91
C PRO A 131 -1.42 -15.70 21.27
N ASP A 132 -1.29 -16.93 21.80
CA ASP A 132 -0.26 -17.90 21.39
C ASP A 132 -0.27 -18.22 19.88
N GLU A 133 -1.44 -18.22 19.24
CA GLU A 133 -1.55 -18.46 17.80
C GLU A 133 -0.97 -17.30 16.98
N LEU A 134 -1.25 -16.06 17.35
CA LEU A 134 -0.67 -14.89 16.67
C LEU A 134 0.84 -14.79 16.96
N LYS A 135 1.26 -15.09 18.20
CA LYS A 135 2.68 -15.24 18.56
C LYS A 135 3.38 -16.25 17.63
N ARG A 136 2.79 -17.43 17.43
CA ARG A 136 3.34 -18.47 16.54
C ARG A 136 3.49 -17.98 15.10
N GLN A 137 2.49 -17.25 14.59
CA GLN A 137 2.53 -16.69 13.23
C GLN A 137 3.64 -15.64 13.08
N ILE A 138 3.77 -14.72 14.04
CA ILE A 138 4.84 -13.70 14.04
C ILE A 138 6.21 -14.36 14.12
N THR A 139 6.42 -15.30 15.04
CA THR A 139 7.70 -16.02 15.18
C THR A 139 8.06 -16.78 13.89
N ILE A 140 7.13 -17.51 13.27
CA ILE A 140 7.38 -18.20 12.00
C ILE A 140 7.75 -17.21 10.89
N SER A 141 7.05 -16.08 10.81
CA SER A 141 7.30 -15.03 9.82
C SER A 141 8.73 -14.48 9.95
N ILE A 142 9.14 -14.12 11.17
CA ILE A 142 10.49 -13.58 11.45
C ILE A 142 11.55 -14.65 11.15
N SER A 143 11.41 -15.86 11.68
CA SER A 143 12.39 -16.93 11.48
C SER A 143 12.57 -17.34 10.01
N THR A 144 11.52 -17.18 9.18
CA THR A 144 11.58 -17.49 7.74
C THR A 144 12.26 -16.38 6.93
N THR A 145 12.07 -15.12 7.32
CA THR A 145 12.51 -13.95 6.53
C THR A 145 13.85 -13.36 7.02
N LEU A 146 14.14 -13.48 8.31
CA LEU A 146 15.34 -13.00 8.99
C LEU A 146 15.96 -14.13 9.82
N SER A 147 16.60 -15.08 9.14
CA SER A 147 17.22 -16.26 9.80
C SER A 147 18.21 -15.90 10.92
N GLY A 148 18.87 -14.74 10.84
CA GLY A 148 19.76 -14.23 11.89
C GLY A 148 19.07 -13.90 13.22
N LEU A 149 17.75 -13.67 13.21
CA LEU A 149 16.93 -13.38 14.39
C LEU A 149 16.05 -14.57 14.81
N ALA A 150 16.20 -15.74 14.20
CA ALA A 150 15.30 -16.87 14.45
C ALA A 150 15.28 -17.32 15.92
N LEU A 151 16.44 -17.39 16.57
CA LEU A 151 16.54 -17.73 18.00
C LEU A 151 15.92 -16.64 18.89
N GLU A 152 16.16 -15.37 18.57
CA GLU A 152 15.55 -14.24 19.31
C GLU A 152 14.02 -14.25 19.16
N ALA A 153 13.50 -14.57 17.96
CA ALA A 153 12.07 -14.66 17.71
C ALA A 153 11.38 -15.81 18.46
N GLU A 154 12.09 -16.91 18.70
CA GLU A 154 11.62 -18.03 19.55
C GLU A 154 11.60 -17.66 21.04
N SER A 155 12.56 -16.84 21.49
CA SER A 155 12.64 -16.35 22.88
C SER A 155 11.93 -15.00 23.11
N THR A 156 11.10 -14.54 22.16
CA THR A 156 10.36 -13.29 22.27
C THR A 156 8.95 -13.50 22.84
N GLU A 157 8.55 -12.62 23.76
CA GLU A 157 7.15 -12.42 24.12
C GLU A 157 6.60 -11.18 23.43
N TYR A 158 5.37 -11.27 22.91
CA TYR A 158 4.75 -10.19 22.17
C TYR A 158 3.63 -9.55 22.97
N TYR A 159 3.55 -8.24 22.88
CA TYR A 159 2.60 -7.41 23.61
C TYR A 159 1.89 -6.46 22.67
N GLU A 160 0.60 -6.30 22.88
CA GLU A 160 -0.25 -5.31 22.23
C GLU A 160 -0.40 -4.11 23.17
N LEU A 161 0.02 -2.94 22.71
CA LEU A 161 -0.08 -1.65 23.39
C LEU A 161 -1.36 -0.95 22.91
N ILE A 162 -2.27 -0.61 23.81
CA ILE A 162 -3.58 -0.03 23.48
C ILE A 162 -3.57 1.47 23.76
N PHE A 163 -3.87 2.27 22.74
CA PHE A 163 -3.93 3.73 22.85
C PHE A 163 -5.29 4.22 23.34
N PHE A 164 -5.28 5.35 24.05
CA PHE A 164 -6.47 6.10 24.38
C PHE A 164 -7.22 6.50 23.10
N LYS A 165 -8.54 6.30 23.10
CA LYS A 165 -9.41 6.73 22.00
C LYS A 165 -10.07 8.04 22.39
N ASP A 166 -9.96 9.07 21.56
CA ASP A 166 -10.73 10.30 21.77
C ASP A 166 -12.22 9.96 21.70
N ASP A 167 -13.00 10.43 22.67
CA ASP A 167 -14.46 10.29 22.73
C ASP A 167 -15.12 11.03 21.55
N GLN A 168 -15.09 10.44 20.35
CA GLN A 168 -16.03 10.79 19.29
C GLN A 168 -17.38 10.20 19.69
N GLU A 169 -18.28 11.10 20.10
CA GLU A 169 -19.69 10.90 20.47
C GLU A 169 -20.20 9.47 20.24
N VAL A 170 -20.28 8.70 21.34
CA VAL A 170 -21.10 7.50 21.43
C VAL A 170 -22.53 7.89 21.04
N ASN A 171 -22.87 7.73 19.76
CA ASN A 171 -24.27 7.57 19.40
C ASN A 171 -24.69 6.23 20.00
N ASP A 172 -25.50 6.29 21.05
CA ASP A 172 -26.01 5.23 21.94
C ASP A 172 -26.73 4.03 21.25
N LYS A 173 -26.55 3.83 19.94
CA LYS A 173 -27.12 2.71 19.20
C LYS A 173 -26.18 2.32 18.08
N ILE A 174 -25.30 1.37 18.35
CA ILE A 174 -25.08 0.09 17.63
C ILE A 174 -23.81 -0.51 18.26
N ASP A 175 -23.88 -1.78 18.66
CA ASP A 175 -22.74 -2.64 18.98
C ASP A 175 -21.83 -2.81 17.74
N GLN A 176 -21.15 -1.75 17.31
CA GLN A 176 -20.01 -1.87 16.43
C GLN A 176 -18.81 -1.98 17.36
N GLU A 177 -18.09 -3.10 17.30
CA GLU A 177 -16.80 -3.29 17.96
C GLU A 177 -15.96 -2.03 17.71
N THR A 178 -15.84 -1.20 18.75
CA THR A 178 -15.14 0.07 18.66
C THR A 178 -13.69 -0.28 18.40
N GLU A 179 -13.26 -0.11 17.15
CA GLU A 179 -11.92 -0.51 16.71
C GLU A 179 -10.86 0.09 17.65
N VAL A 180 -10.09 -0.81 18.26
CA VAL A 180 -9.06 -0.49 19.23
C VAL A 180 -7.81 -0.12 18.45
N VAL A 181 -7.33 1.11 18.62
CA VAL A 181 -6.04 1.52 18.06
C VAL A 181 -4.95 0.93 18.95
N SER A 182 -4.16 0.01 18.40
CA SER A 182 -3.10 -0.67 19.14
C SER A 182 -1.86 -0.93 18.29
N THR A 183 -0.71 -1.09 18.96
CA THR A 183 0.57 -1.46 18.35
C THR A 183 1.11 -2.73 18.98
N ILE A 184 1.45 -3.74 18.17
CA ILE A 184 2.09 -4.97 18.62
C ILE A 184 3.61 -4.83 18.56
N ILE A 185 4.30 -5.17 19.67
CA ILE A 185 5.75 -5.14 19.84
C ILE A 185 6.28 -6.44 20.46
N GLY A 186 7.60 -6.67 20.41
CA GLY A 186 8.27 -7.83 21.01
C GLY A 186 9.28 -7.46 22.09
N ILE A 187 9.37 -8.27 23.14
CA ILE A 187 10.40 -8.24 24.20
C ILE A 187 11.18 -9.56 24.18
N GLN A 188 12.50 -9.48 23.99
CA GLN A 188 13.37 -10.66 23.89
C GLN A 188 13.77 -11.17 25.28
N HIS A 189 13.97 -12.48 25.40
CA HIS A 189 14.50 -13.13 26.59
C HIS A 189 15.86 -13.77 26.32
N ASP A 190 16.77 -13.61 27.27
CA ASP A 190 18.09 -14.27 27.25
C ASP A 190 17.99 -15.76 27.60
N ALA A 191 19.14 -16.44 27.67
CA ALA A 191 19.21 -17.88 27.96
C ALA A 191 18.69 -18.22 29.38
N GLU A 192 18.75 -17.27 30.30
CA GLU A 192 18.23 -17.37 31.66
C GLU A 192 16.75 -16.98 31.76
N GLY A 193 16.14 -16.56 30.65
CA GLY A 193 14.75 -16.10 30.62
C GLY A 193 14.56 -14.68 31.15
N LYS A 194 15.63 -13.86 31.21
CA LYS A 194 15.56 -12.46 31.61
C LYS A 194 15.28 -11.56 30.41
N PRO A 195 14.41 -10.56 30.56
CA PRO A 195 14.01 -9.71 29.45
C PRO A 195 15.05 -8.63 29.15
N TYR A 196 15.22 -8.36 27.88
CA TYR A 196 16.12 -7.33 27.36
C TYR A 196 15.61 -6.74 26.04
N LEU A 197 16.21 -5.61 25.66
CA LEU A 197 15.99 -4.96 24.37
C LEU A 197 17.14 -5.33 23.42
N SER A 198 16.86 -6.15 22.41
CA SER A 198 17.88 -6.56 21.43
C SER A 198 18.23 -5.39 20.49
N ALA A 199 19.52 -5.05 20.44
CA ALA A 199 20.02 -4.03 19.52
C ALA A 199 19.81 -4.40 18.05
N ASN A 200 19.97 -5.69 17.70
CA ASN A 200 19.75 -6.17 16.34
C ASN A 200 18.27 -6.08 15.96
N TRP A 201 17.38 -6.54 16.85
CA TRP A 201 15.93 -6.46 16.65
C TRP A 201 15.47 -5.02 16.40
N ILE A 202 15.89 -4.09 17.28
CA ILE A 202 15.52 -2.68 17.17
C ILE A 202 16.10 -2.04 15.91
N LYS A 203 17.32 -2.40 15.52
CA LYS A 203 17.95 -1.88 14.31
C LYS A 203 17.16 -2.24 13.05
N GLU A 204 16.71 -3.50 12.92
CA GLU A 204 15.90 -3.92 11.78
C GLU A 204 14.55 -3.19 11.75
N ILE A 205 13.91 -3.00 12.92
CA ILE A 205 12.69 -2.19 13.04
C ILE A 205 12.93 -0.74 12.56
N ASN A 206 14.00 -0.11 13.07
CA ASN A 206 14.33 1.27 12.73
C ASN A 206 14.59 1.44 11.22
N GLN A 207 15.22 0.46 10.59
CA GLN A 207 15.45 0.48 9.14
C GLN A 207 14.13 0.51 8.34
N ILE A 208 13.17 -0.34 8.68
CA ILE A 208 11.86 -0.35 8.02
C ILE A 208 11.07 0.92 8.35
N TYR A 209 11.17 1.42 9.59
CA TYR A 209 10.50 2.64 10.03
C TYR A 209 11.01 3.90 9.31
N GLU A 210 12.33 4.03 9.14
CA GLU A 210 12.87 5.14 8.36
C GLU A 210 12.45 5.05 6.89
N PHE A 211 12.50 3.84 6.31
CA PHE A 211 12.01 3.61 4.95
C PHE A 211 10.53 4.01 4.79
N SER A 212 9.65 3.60 5.71
CA SER A 212 8.22 3.93 5.65
C SER A 212 7.98 5.43 5.79
N ARG A 213 8.76 6.14 6.60
CA ARG A 213 8.72 7.61 6.69
C ARG A 213 9.08 8.28 5.39
N PHE A 214 10.13 7.82 4.70
CA PHE A 214 10.46 8.34 3.37
C PHE A 214 9.36 8.04 2.35
N TYR A 215 8.76 6.86 2.40
CA TYR A 215 7.64 6.45 1.56
C TYR A 215 6.41 7.35 1.74
N PHE A 216 5.94 7.50 2.98
CA PHE A 216 4.79 8.36 3.28
C PHE A 216 5.08 9.84 3.02
N LYS A 217 6.33 10.29 3.22
CA LYS A 217 6.75 11.63 2.82
C LYS A 217 6.68 11.83 1.30
N ALA A 218 7.16 10.86 0.51
CA ALA A 218 7.09 10.94 -0.95
C ALA A 218 5.64 11.00 -1.45
N LEU A 219 4.74 10.22 -0.85
CA LEU A 219 3.30 10.30 -1.12
C LEU A 219 2.72 11.68 -0.78
N ASN A 220 3.02 12.20 0.41
CA ASN A 220 2.54 13.50 0.88
C ASN A 220 3.04 14.65 -0.01
N ASP A 221 4.33 14.63 -0.35
CA ASP A 221 4.98 15.66 -1.17
C ASP A 221 4.70 15.48 -2.67
N ARG A 222 4.07 14.36 -3.05
CA ARG A 222 3.80 13.95 -4.45
C ARG A 222 5.07 13.79 -5.28
N ASP A 223 6.13 13.35 -4.62
CA ASP A 223 7.42 13.07 -5.24
C ASP A 223 7.39 11.68 -5.89
N LYS A 224 6.97 11.67 -7.15
CA LYS A 224 6.86 10.44 -7.96
C LYS A 224 8.19 9.71 -8.10
N ASP A 225 9.29 10.45 -8.29
CA ASP A 225 10.60 9.85 -8.56
C ASP A 225 11.16 9.19 -7.29
N MET A 226 11.02 9.86 -6.14
CA MET A 226 11.39 9.27 -4.85
C MET A 226 10.54 8.04 -4.53
N LEU A 227 9.23 8.10 -4.76
CA LEU A 227 8.34 6.96 -4.51
C LEU A 227 8.67 5.76 -5.41
N ALA A 228 8.92 5.99 -6.70
CA ALA A 228 9.35 4.93 -7.63
C ALA A 228 10.70 4.33 -7.22
N TRP A 229 11.66 5.16 -6.78
CA TRP A 229 12.94 4.69 -6.28
C TRP A 229 12.82 3.81 -5.03
N LEU A 230 11.91 4.17 -4.11
CA LEU A 230 11.61 3.38 -2.92
C LEU A 230 10.98 2.02 -3.28
N LEU A 231 10.01 2.00 -4.19
CA LEU A 231 9.38 0.76 -4.67
C LEU A 231 10.41 -0.19 -5.32
N LEU A 232 11.41 0.36 -6.00
CA LEU A 232 12.50 -0.41 -6.61
C LEU A 232 13.44 -1.09 -5.58
N GLN A 233 13.41 -0.69 -4.30
CA GLN A 233 14.21 -1.35 -3.24
C GLN A 233 13.73 -2.77 -2.91
N ALA A 234 12.59 -3.19 -3.46
CA ALA A 234 12.10 -4.57 -3.38
C ALA A 234 12.90 -5.54 -4.26
N TYR A 235 13.72 -5.03 -5.19
CA TYR A 235 14.46 -5.80 -6.18
C TYR A 235 15.97 -5.72 -5.94
N PRO A 236 16.75 -6.72 -6.40
CA PRO A 236 18.20 -6.63 -6.40
C PRO A 236 18.71 -5.49 -7.30
N GLU A 237 19.97 -5.09 -7.14
CA GLU A 237 20.58 -3.90 -7.79
C GLU A 237 20.43 -3.80 -9.32
N GLN A 238 20.19 -4.92 -10.02
CA GLN A 238 19.95 -4.94 -11.46
C GLN A 238 18.46 -5.15 -11.74
N VAL A 239 17.75 -4.04 -11.99
CA VAL A 239 16.34 -4.04 -12.35
C VAL A 239 16.20 -3.75 -13.85
N GLU A 240 15.38 -4.54 -14.53
CA GLU A 240 15.07 -4.32 -15.95
C GLU A 240 14.34 -3.00 -16.16
N ASP A 241 14.56 -2.35 -17.31
CA ASP A 241 13.93 -1.07 -17.65
C ASP A 241 12.39 -1.16 -17.61
N GLU A 242 11.83 -2.32 -17.98
CA GLU A 242 10.38 -2.57 -17.95
C GLU A 242 9.81 -2.56 -16.53
N ILE A 243 10.51 -3.17 -15.57
CA ILE A 243 10.11 -3.16 -14.15
C ILE A 243 10.20 -1.73 -13.61
N SER A 244 11.25 -0.99 -13.98
CA SER A 244 11.40 0.41 -13.60
C SER A 244 10.24 1.28 -14.11
N GLU A 245 9.77 1.04 -15.33
CA GLU A 245 8.58 1.70 -15.88
C GLU A 245 7.30 1.33 -15.12
N ILE A 246 7.13 0.05 -14.76
CA ILE A 246 5.98 -0.44 -13.97
C ILE A 246 5.93 0.25 -12.59
N GLU A 247 7.05 0.28 -11.86
CA GLU A 247 7.12 0.91 -10.54
C GLU A 247 6.92 2.43 -10.63
N ASN A 248 7.40 3.06 -11.70
CA ASN A 248 7.15 4.48 -11.96
C ASN A 248 5.65 4.76 -12.19
N ASN A 249 4.93 3.85 -12.86
CA ASN A 249 3.48 3.93 -13.02
C ASN A 249 2.74 3.68 -11.70
N LYS A 250 3.15 2.67 -10.91
CA LYS A 250 2.62 2.42 -9.55
C LYS A 250 2.70 3.68 -8.68
N ALA A 251 3.86 4.32 -8.65
CA ALA A 251 4.07 5.55 -7.87
C ALA A 251 3.05 6.65 -8.22
N GLN A 252 2.80 6.86 -9.52
CA GLN A 252 1.83 7.87 -9.96
C GLN A 252 0.39 7.51 -9.58
N LEU A 253 0.00 6.23 -9.67
CA LEU A 253 -1.32 5.75 -9.27
C LEU A 253 -1.54 5.90 -7.77
N LEU A 254 -0.56 5.53 -6.95
CA LEU A 254 -0.62 5.68 -5.49
C LEU A 254 -0.73 7.14 -5.06
N ILE A 255 0.07 8.04 -5.63
CA ILE A 255 -0.05 9.48 -5.35
C ILE A 255 -1.47 9.99 -5.62
N ASN A 256 -2.08 9.55 -6.72
CA ASN A 256 -3.44 9.94 -7.06
C ASN A 256 -4.47 9.33 -6.11
N TYR A 257 -4.28 8.07 -5.71
CA TYR A 257 -5.16 7.36 -4.79
C TYR A 257 -5.16 7.98 -3.40
N TYR A 258 -3.98 8.22 -2.82
CA TYR A 258 -3.84 8.90 -1.53
C TYR A 258 -4.48 10.28 -1.51
N ARG A 259 -4.40 11.02 -2.62
CA ARG A 259 -5.04 12.34 -2.73
C ARG A 259 -6.58 12.30 -2.74
N LEU A 260 -7.17 11.21 -3.26
CA LEU A 260 -8.60 11.18 -3.61
C LEU A 260 -9.43 10.24 -2.73
N SER A 261 -8.80 9.32 -2.01
CA SER A 261 -9.50 8.19 -1.41
C SER A 261 -9.02 7.80 -0.01
N ILE A 262 -7.90 8.35 0.45
CA ILE A 262 -7.36 8.07 1.78
C ILE A 262 -7.60 9.30 2.66
N GLU A 263 -8.29 9.11 3.78
CA GLU A 263 -8.62 10.19 4.73
C GLU A 263 -7.42 10.47 5.64
N THR A 264 -6.79 9.40 6.15
CA THR A 264 -5.59 9.52 6.97
C THR A 264 -4.45 10.10 6.14
N GLU A 265 -3.96 11.28 6.52
CA GLU A 265 -2.74 11.81 5.91
C GLU A 265 -1.60 10.78 6.08
N PRO A 266 -0.78 10.52 5.05
CA PRO A 266 0.24 9.47 5.09
C PRO A 266 1.13 9.50 6.34
N LEU A 267 1.48 10.70 6.82
CA LEU A 267 2.33 10.89 8.00
C LEU A 267 1.61 10.65 9.34
N ASN A 268 0.27 10.60 9.32
CA ASN A 268 -0.57 10.32 10.50
C ASN A 268 -1.01 8.84 10.55
N SER A 269 -0.49 8.00 9.67
CA SER A 269 -0.77 6.55 9.66
C SER A 269 -0.32 5.90 10.97
N VAL A 270 -1.18 5.07 11.56
CA VAL A 270 -0.90 4.46 12.86
C VAL A 270 -0.28 3.08 12.65
N VAL A 271 0.82 2.81 13.34
CA VAL A 271 1.45 1.48 13.32
C VAL A 271 0.55 0.50 14.07
N TYR A 272 0.22 -0.63 13.45
CA TYR A 272 -0.49 -1.75 14.07
C TYR A 272 0.47 -2.87 14.49
N LEU A 273 1.45 -3.18 13.65
CA LEU A 273 2.46 -4.20 13.89
C LEU A 273 3.85 -3.60 13.71
N LEU A 274 4.73 -3.75 14.71
CA LEU A 274 6.09 -3.23 14.69
C LEU A 274 7.11 -4.37 14.94
N MET A 275 7.45 -5.11 13.89
CA MET A 275 8.33 -6.28 13.93
C MET A 275 9.61 -6.05 13.09
N PRO A 276 10.72 -6.74 13.39
CA PRO A 276 11.99 -6.53 12.69
C PRO A 276 11.93 -6.89 11.20
N ASN A 277 10.99 -7.74 10.79
CA ASN A 277 10.80 -8.10 9.40
C ASN A 277 9.58 -7.41 8.74
N SER A 278 8.74 -6.73 9.51
CA SER A 278 7.47 -6.18 9.00
C SER A 278 6.95 -5.03 9.85
N ILE A 279 6.54 -3.95 9.19
CA ILE A 279 5.73 -2.88 9.82
C ILE A 279 4.41 -2.75 9.06
N GLU A 280 3.31 -2.74 9.80
CA GLU A 280 1.96 -2.58 9.25
C GLU A 280 1.33 -1.29 9.76
N TYR A 281 0.75 -0.52 8.85
CA TYR A 281 0.07 0.74 9.15
C TYR A 281 -1.42 0.63 8.82
N HIS A 282 -2.27 1.02 9.76
CA HIS A 282 -3.70 1.18 9.54
C HIS A 282 -4.00 2.61 9.08
N GLN A 283 -4.80 2.71 8.02
CA GLN A 283 -5.21 3.98 7.41
C GLN A 283 -6.71 3.94 7.12
N GLU A 284 -7.39 5.03 7.42
CA GLU A 284 -8.81 5.21 7.15
C GLU A 284 -9.02 5.65 5.70
N LEU A 285 -9.98 5.01 5.02
CA LEU A 285 -10.45 5.43 3.70
C LEU A 285 -11.46 6.57 3.83
N THR A 286 -11.46 7.48 2.86
CA THR A 286 -12.52 8.48 2.71
C THR A 286 -13.84 7.77 2.43
N THR A 287 -14.83 7.94 3.30
CA THR A 287 -16.15 7.31 3.16
C THR A 287 -17.18 8.30 2.64
N ILE A 288 -18.03 7.85 1.70
CA ILE A 288 -19.21 8.62 1.27
C ILE A 288 -20.33 8.54 2.33
N THR A 289 -20.30 7.48 3.15
CA THR A 289 -21.29 7.17 4.18
C THR A 289 -20.62 7.25 5.55
N LYS A 290 -21.02 8.21 6.39
CA LYS A 290 -20.41 8.55 7.70
C LYS A 290 -20.34 7.42 8.75
N ASN A 291 -20.79 6.20 8.46
CA ASN A 291 -21.03 5.14 9.44
C ASN A 291 -20.29 3.82 9.15
N GLN A 292 -19.31 3.81 8.24
CA GLN A 292 -18.46 2.65 8.01
C GLN A 292 -17.00 3.10 8.00
N ASN A 293 -16.24 2.76 9.04
CA ASN A 293 -14.79 2.90 9.02
C ASN A 293 -14.24 1.78 8.16
N ASN A 294 -13.85 2.11 6.92
CA ASN A 294 -13.10 1.17 6.09
C ASN A 294 -11.62 1.41 6.33
N ILE A 295 -11.00 0.49 7.05
CA ILE A 295 -9.55 0.50 7.27
C ILE A 295 -8.87 -0.29 6.16
N ARG A 296 -7.73 0.24 5.69
CA ARG A 296 -6.78 -0.48 4.85
C ARG A 296 -5.45 -0.62 5.60
N THR A 297 -4.74 -1.70 5.30
CA THR A 297 -3.42 -1.95 5.86
C THR A 297 -2.36 -1.73 4.79
N CYS A 298 -1.41 -0.84 5.06
CA CYS A 298 -0.18 -0.69 4.27
C CYS A 298 0.94 -1.44 4.98
N THR A 299 1.60 -2.36 4.29
CA THR A 299 2.59 -3.24 4.90
C THR A 299 3.97 -3.08 4.26
N PHE A 300 5.00 -2.91 5.08
CA PHE A 300 6.40 -2.88 4.68
C PHE A 300 7.05 -4.16 5.16
N LYS A 301 7.62 -4.98 4.27
CA LYS A 301 8.29 -6.24 4.63
C LYS A 301 9.73 -6.22 4.20
N GLN A 302 10.61 -6.67 5.08
CA GLN A 302 12.01 -6.89 4.77
C GLN A 302 12.30 -8.38 4.56
N THR A 303 13.06 -8.70 3.52
CA THR A 303 13.61 -10.04 3.29
C THR A 303 15.01 -9.90 2.70
N ASN A 304 16.03 -10.42 3.38
CA ASN A 304 17.43 -10.34 2.94
C ASN A 304 17.89 -8.92 2.57
N ASN A 305 17.58 -7.92 3.41
CA ASN A 305 17.87 -6.48 3.22
C ASN A 305 17.13 -5.79 2.07
N LEU A 306 16.24 -6.49 1.34
CA LEU A 306 15.32 -5.87 0.40
C LEU A 306 14.03 -5.50 1.13
N ILE A 307 13.53 -4.29 0.91
CA ILE A 307 12.29 -3.81 1.52
C ILE A 307 11.23 -3.72 0.43
N SER A 308 10.15 -4.48 0.60
CA SER A 308 8.98 -4.48 -0.26
C SER A 308 7.82 -3.76 0.40
N VAL A 309 7.00 -3.07 -0.40
CA VAL A 309 5.79 -2.40 0.05
C VAL A 309 4.58 -3.08 -0.56
N SER A 310 3.67 -3.51 0.30
CA SER A 310 2.33 -3.98 -0.08
C SER A 310 1.34 -2.87 0.28
N ASP A 311 1.02 -2.04 -0.71
CA ASP A 311 0.11 -0.90 -0.62
C ASP A 311 -1.16 -1.21 -1.43
N PRO A 312 -2.28 -1.63 -0.79
CA PRO A 312 -3.47 -2.05 -1.52
C PRO A 312 -4.04 -0.91 -2.38
N TYR A 313 -4.07 -1.14 -3.69
CA TYR A 313 -4.68 -0.25 -4.66
C TYR A 313 -5.85 -0.96 -5.34
N PRO A 314 -7.06 -0.36 -5.37
CA PRO A 314 -8.22 -0.97 -5.98
C PRO A 314 -8.17 -0.82 -7.51
N ASP A 315 -7.39 -1.67 -8.17
CA ASP A 315 -7.36 -1.76 -9.63
C ASP A 315 -8.79 -1.97 -10.18
N LYS A 316 -9.12 -1.27 -11.25
CA LYS A 316 -10.42 -1.40 -11.92
C LYS A 316 -10.23 -1.74 -13.39
N ILE A 317 -11.09 -2.60 -13.92
CA ILE A 317 -11.06 -2.93 -15.35
C ILE A 317 -11.17 -1.62 -16.14
N LYS A 318 -10.16 -1.33 -16.98
CA LYS A 318 -10.20 -0.15 -17.85
C LYS A 318 -11.31 -0.35 -18.89
N ASN A 319 -12.13 0.68 -19.12
CA ASN A 319 -13.27 0.58 -20.05
C ASN A 319 -12.89 0.06 -21.45
N GLN A 320 -11.71 0.45 -21.95
CA GLN A 320 -11.22 -0.04 -23.24
C GLN A 320 -11.04 -1.56 -23.28
N HIS A 321 -10.60 -2.18 -22.18
CA HIS A 321 -10.38 -3.63 -22.09
C HIS A 321 -11.69 -4.43 -22.06
N LEU A 322 -12.85 -3.78 -22.12
CA LEU A 322 -14.14 -4.44 -22.34
C LEU A 322 -14.42 -4.70 -23.83
N ASN A 323 -13.62 -4.13 -24.73
CA ASN A 323 -13.76 -4.29 -26.16
C ASN A 323 -12.93 -5.48 -26.65
N LEU A 324 -13.56 -6.40 -27.37
CA LEU A 324 -12.94 -7.56 -27.98
C LEU A 324 -12.63 -7.29 -29.45
N TYR A 325 -11.42 -7.61 -29.87
CA TYR A 325 -10.93 -7.50 -31.25
C TYR A 325 -10.49 -8.87 -31.76
N TYR A 326 -10.68 -9.09 -33.06
CA TYR A 326 -10.07 -10.17 -33.81
C TYR A 326 -9.16 -9.56 -34.86
N GLU A 327 -7.85 -9.77 -34.72
CA GLU A 327 -6.84 -9.01 -35.47
C GLU A 327 -7.11 -7.50 -35.30
N ASP A 328 -7.46 -6.76 -36.36
CA ASP A 328 -7.78 -5.32 -36.30
C ASP A 328 -9.29 -5.03 -36.24
N ASP A 329 -10.14 -6.05 -36.31
CA ASP A 329 -11.59 -5.91 -36.37
C ASP A 329 -12.23 -5.94 -34.97
N PHE A 330 -12.89 -4.85 -34.59
CA PHE A 330 -13.73 -4.81 -33.38
C PHE A 330 -14.88 -5.82 -33.50
N LEU A 331 -14.95 -6.80 -32.59
CA LEU A 331 -16.02 -7.81 -32.58
C LEU A 331 -17.23 -7.35 -31.78
N LEU A 332 -17.01 -7.07 -30.50
CA LEU A 332 -18.04 -6.72 -29.53
C LEU A 332 -17.42 -5.96 -28.35
N SER A 333 -18.27 -5.28 -27.60
CA SER A 333 -17.95 -4.71 -26.29
C SER A 333 -18.79 -5.40 -25.22
N TRP A 334 -18.15 -5.89 -24.17
CA TRP A 334 -18.86 -6.44 -23.00
C TRP A 334 -19.75 -5.36 -22.36
N SER A 335 -19.30 -4.09 -22.35
CA SER A 335 -20.14 -2.94 -22.02
C SER A 335 -19.67 -1.67 -22.74
N SER A 336 -20.57 -1.10 -23.54
CA SER A 336 -20.34 0.10 -24.35
C SER A 336 -20.93 1.31 -23.61
N ASN A 337 -20.08 2.22 -23.15
CA ASN A 337 -20.47 3.40 -22.35
C ASN A 337 -21.34 3.05 -21.13
N GLY A 338 -21.06 1.91 -20.51
CA GLY A 338 -21.80 1.40 -19.35
C GLY A 338 -23.09 0.68 -19.69
N VAL A 339 -23.47 0.57 -20.97
CA VAL A 339 -24.67 -0.15 -21.40
C VAL A 339 -24.29 -1.56 -21.88
N ARG A 340 -25.11 -2.54 -21.52
CA ARG A 340 -25.01 -3.93 -21.96
C ARG A 340 -25.78 -4.10 -23.27
N GLU A 341 -25.08 -4.46 -24.33
CA GLU A 341 -25.65 -4.57 -25.67
C GLU A 341 -26.06 -6.01 -26.00
N MET A 342 -27.05 -6.14 -26.88
CA MET A 342 -27.44 -7.43 -27.46
C MET A 342 -26.63 -7.67 -28.73
N TYR A 343 -25.95 -8.81 -28.79
CA TYR A 343 -25.15 -9.23 -29.94
C TYR A 343 -25.83 -10.36 -30.69
N TYR A 344 -25.48 -10.48 -31.97
CA TYR A 344 -25.95 -11.51 -32.89
C TYR A 344 -24.76 -12.26 -33.48
N SER A 345 -24.94 -13.54 -33.75
CA SER A 345 -23.90 -14.44 -34.21
C SER A 345 -23.29 -14.08 -35.58
N ASP A 346 -23.97 -13.35 -36.45
CA ASP A 346 -23.57 -13.17 -37.87
C ASP A 346 -22.11 -12.72 -38.07
N LYS A 347 -21.68 -11.68 -37.35
CA LYS A 347 -20.31 -11.16 -37.45
C LYS A 347 -19.29 -12.16 -36.89
N LEU A 348 -19.59 -12.75 -35.74
CA LEU A 348 -18.70 -13.72 -35.11
C LEU A 348 -18.59 -15.00 -35.93
N ASN A 349 -19.70 -15.51 -36.49
CA ASN A 349 -19.71 -16.69 -37.35
C ASN A 349 -18.90 -16.46 -38.64
N THR A 350 -18.95 -15.24 -39.18
CA THR A 350 -18.17 -14.85 -40.36
C THR A 350 -16.66 -14.88 -40.08
N LEU A 351 -16.22 -14.44 -38.90
CA LEU A 351 -14.80 -14.26 -38.58
C LEU A 351 -14.18 -15.47 -37.86
N LEU A 352 -14.95 -16.13 -36.99
CA LEU A 352 -14.50 -17.20 -36.09
C LEU A 352 -15.00 -18.59 -36.51
N GLY A 353 -15.84 -18.69 -37.54
CA GLY A 353 -16.46 -19.94 -37.99
C GLY A 353 -17.73 -20.32 -37.22
N GLU A 354 -18.22 -21.54 -37.42
CA GLU A 354 -19.45 -21.99 -36.74
C GLU A 354 -19.19 -22.35 -35.26
N PRO A 355 -20.02 -21.85 -34.31
CA PRO A 355 -19.87 -22.18 -32.91
C PRO A 355 -20.52 -23.51 -32.56
N LYS A 356 -20.04 -24.14 -31.48
CA LYS A 356 -20.81 -25.11 -30.71
C LYS A 356 -21.67 -24.35 -29.69
N ILE A 357 -22.98 -24.60 -29.69
CA ILE A 357 -23.93 -23.93 -28.78
C ILE A 357 -24.52 -24.98 -27.82
N GLU A 358 -24.47 -24.69 -26.52
CA GLU A 358 -25.01 -25.56 -25.49
C GLU A 358 -25.80 -24.72 -24.47
N LYS A 359 -27.00 -25.19 -24.12
CA LYS A 359 -27.77 -24.57 -23.02
C LYS A 359 -27.09 -24.93 -21.70
N ILE A 360 -26.87 -23.94 -20.85
CA ILE A 360 -26.27 -24.14 -19.53
C ILE A 360 -27.24 -23.73 -18.42
N GLU A 361 -27.09 -24.37 -17.25
CA GLU A 361 -27.82 -24.01 -16.04
C GLU A 361 -27.01 -22.96 -15.27
N MET A 362 -27.58 -21.77 -15.17
CA MET A 362 -27.03 -20.66 -14.41
C MET A 362 -28.20 -19.84 -13.87
N GLU A 363 -28.11 -19.40 -12.62
CA GLU A 363 -29.13 -18.57 -11.99
C GLU A 363 -28.83 -17.09 -12.20
N ASP A 364 -29.84 -16.33 -12.64
CA ASP A 364 -29.81 -14.87 -12.63
C ASP A 364 -30.59 -14.39 -11.40
N PRO A 365 -29.95 -13.79 -10.38
CA PRO A 365 -30.67 -13.31 -9.20
C PRO A 365 -31.63 -12.16 -9.53
N LEU A 366 -31.44 -11.47 -10.67
CA LEU A 366 -32.28 -10.36 -11.08
C LEU A 366 -33.46 -10.80 -11.96
N GLN A 367 -33.41 -12.00 -12.53
CA GLN A 367 -34.42 -12.46 -13.49
C GLN A 367 -34.67 -13.97 -13.43
N THR A 368 -35.74 -14.36 -12.72
CA THR A 368 -36.22 -15.75 -12.71
C THR A 368 -36.56 -16.23 -14.12
N GLY A 369 -36.04 -17.40 -14.50
CA GLY A 369 -36.29 -18.02 -15.81
C GLY A 369 -35.41 -17.50 -16.94
N ALA A 370 -34.37 -16.72 -16.63
CA ALA A 370 -33.31 -16.40 -17.59
C ALA A 370 -32.70 -17.69 -18.17
N VAL A 371 -32.43 -17.67 -19.49
CA VAL A 371 -31.84 -18.80 -20.20
C VAL A 371 -30.44 -18.41 -20.65
N PHE A 372 -29.47 -19.23 -20.26
CA PHE A 372 -28.07 -19.04 -20.58
C PHE A 372 -27.59 -20.08 -21.58
N TRP A 373 -26.72 -19.65 -22.47
CA TRP A 373 -26.11 -20.49 -23.48
C TRP A 373 -24.60 -20.30 -23.47
N GLN A 374 -23.86 -21.39 -23.46
CA GLN A 374 -22.44 -21.39 -23.77
C GLN A 374 -22.28 -21.47 -25.29
N VAL A 375 -21.57 -20.50 -25.85
CA VAL A 375 -21.24 -20.42 -27.27
C VAL A 375 -19.73 -20.55 -27.39
N GLN A 376 -19.28 -21.64 -28.00
CA GLN A 376 -17.86 -21.96 -28.12
C GLN A 376 -17.44 -21.93 -29.59
N TYR A 377 -16.68 -20.91 -29.94
CA TYR A 377 -15.86 -20.86 -31.15
C TYR A 377 -14.50 -21.50 -30.87
N ASP A 378 -13.72 -21.76 -31.93
CA ASP A 378 -12.36 -22.28 -31.76
C ASP A 378 -11.49 -21.38 -30.88
N GLN A 379 -11.61 -20.05 -31.07
CA GLN A 379 -10.77 -19.06 -30.38
C GLN A 379 -11.45 -18.37 -29.19
N LEU A 380 -12.78 -18.52 -29.01
CA LEU A 380 -13.55 -17.70 -28.08
C LEU A 380 -14.64 -18.52 -27.41
N THR A 381 -14.72 -18.46 -26.09
CA THR A 381 -15.87 -18.97 -25.35
C THR A 381 -16.67 -17.81 -24.79
N LEU A 382 -17.98 -17.81 -25.05
CA LEU A 382 -18.93 -16.85 -24.50
C LEU A 382 -19.98 -17.57 -23.66
N ILE A 383 -20.44 -16.92 -22.60
CA ILE A 383 -21.75 -17.21 -21.99
C ILE A 383 -22.65 -16.04 -22.31
N ILE A 384 -23.81 -16.32 -22.90
CA ILE A 384 -24.81 -15.32 -23.23
C ILE A 384 -26.10 -15.57 -22.45
N LYS A 385 -26.78 -14.48 -22.09
CA LYS A 385 -28.18 -14.49 -21.67
C LYS A 385 -29.06 -14.17 -22.87
N GLY A 386 -29.86 -15.13 -23.32
CA GLY A 386 -30.68 -14.95 -24.52
C GLY A 386 -31.11 -16.24 -25.21
N PHE A 387 -30.96 -16.26 -26.53
CA PHE A 387 -31.44 -17.32 -27.42
C PHE A 387 -30.29 -17.99 -28.18
N GLY A 388 -30.35 -19.31 -28.28
CA GLY A 388 -29.47 -20.13 -29.11
C GLY A 388 -30.30 -21.11 -29.95
N ASP A 389 -30.00 -21.17 -31.25
CA ASP A 389 -30.58 -22.11 -32.20
C ASP A 389 -29.54 -23.13 -32.63
N LEU A 390 -29.77 -24.38 -32.23
CA LEU A 390 -28.89 -25.52 -32.48
C LEU A 390 -28.95 -26.02 -33.93
N GLU A 391 -30.04 -25.73 -34.67
CA GLU A 391 -30.19 -26.18 -36.05
C GLU A 391 -29.45 -25.25 -37.02
N SER A 392 -29.48 -23.94 -36.74
CA SER A 392 -28.83 -22.93 -37.58
C SER A 392 -27.45 -22.49 -37.06
N ASN A 393 -27.00 -23.00 -35.91
CA ASN A 393 -25.78 -22.54 -35.22
C ASN A 393 -25.75 -21.01 -35.03
N THR A 394 -26.90 -20.42 -34.75
CA THR A 394 -27.06 -18.97 -34.51
C THR A 394 -27.43 -18.68 -33.08
N TRP A 395 -27.09 -17.48 -32.62
CA TRP A 395 -27.44 -17.02 -31.29
C TRP A 395 -27.63 -15.52 -31.26
N SER A 396 -28.40 -15.08 -30.26
CA SER A 396 -28.55 -13.66 -29.94
C SER A 396 -28.70 -13.48 -28.44
N GLY A 397 -27.96 -12.54 -27.85
CA GLY A 397 -28.04 -12.32 -26.41
C GLY A 397 -27.07 -11.28 -25.89
N ILE A 398 -27.17 -11.03 -24.60
CA ILE A 398 -26.24 -10.19 -23.85
C ILE A 398 -25.07 -11.06 -23.38
N VAL A 399 -23.84 -10.62 -23.62
CA VAL A 399 -22.63 -11.36 -23.21
C VAL A 399 -22.41 -11.20 -21.71
N GLU A 400 -22.54 -12.29 -20.97
CA GLU A 400 -22.35 -12.35 -19.52
C GLU A 400 -20.92 -12.71 -19.15
N GLN A 401 -20.31 -13.60 -19.93
CA GLN A 401 -18.91 -13.98 -19.81
C GLN A 401 -18.26 -14.02 -21.19
N LEU A 402 -17.02 -13.56 -21.27
CA LEU A 402 -16.10 -13.87 -22.36
C LEU A 402 -14.82 -14.46 -21.78
N GLU A 403 -14.22 -15.38 -22.54
CA GLU A 403 -12.98 -16.05 -22.16
C GLU A 403 -12.02 -16.13 -23.34
N LEU A 404 -10.78 -15.68 -23.11
CA LEU A 404 -9.62 -15.92 -23.95
C LEU A 404 -8.72 -16.97 -23.30
N ASN A 405 -8.26 -17.95 -24.08
CA ASN A 405 -7.44 -19.06 -23.64
C ASN A 405 -6.38 -19.43 -24.69
N GLU A 406 -5.80 -20.63 -24.58
CA GLU A 406 -4.73 -21.12 -25.45
C GLU A 406 -5.04 -21.14 -26.95
N LYS A 407 -6.32 -21.13 -27.33
CA LYS A 407 -6.75 -21.10 -28.73
C LYS A 407 -6.99 -19.68 -29.25
N SER A 408 -6.93 -18.67 -28.40
CA SER A 408 -7.26 -17.26 -28.71
C SER A 408 -6.08 -16.50 -29.33
N ASP A 409 -5.41 -17.10 -30.31
CA ASP A 409 -4.16 -16.55 -30.85
C ASP A 409 -4.32 -15.22 -31.60
N LYS A 410 -5.50 -14.95 -32.15
CA LYS A 410 -5.82 -13.72 -32.89
C LYS A 410 -6.69 -12.73 -32.15
N LEU A 411 -7.16 -13.09 -30.97
CA LEU A 411 -8.05 -12.24 -30.18
C LEU A 411 -7.28 -11.41 -29.17
N SER A 412 -7.80 -10.21 -28.92
CA SER A 412 -7.29 -9.31 -27.89
C SER A 412 -8.42 -8.47 -27.30
N LEU A 413 -8.20 -8.01 -26.07
CA LEU A 413 -9.03 -7.03 -25.39
C LEU A 413 -8.37 -5.66 -25.42
N GLY A 414 -9.13 -4.57 -25.45
CA GLY A 414 -8.58 -3.21 -25.45
C GLY A 414 -8.43 -2.64 -26.83
N SER A 415 -7.52 -3.23 -27.58
CA SER A 415 -7.21 -2.88 -28.96
C SER A 415 -6.58 -4.06 -29.70
N ALA A 416 -6.12 -3.85 -30.93
CA ALA A 416 -5.50 -4.89 -31.75
C ALA A 416 -4.26 -5.49 -31.05
N LYS A 417 -4.06 -6.79 -31.22
CA LYS A 417 -2.99 -7.55 -30.54
C LYS A 417 -1.61 -6.96 -30.82
N GLY A 418 -0.87 -6.64 -29.75
CA GLY A 418 0.49 -6.11 -29.81
C GLY A 418 0.58 -4.59 -29.63
N GLU A 419 -0.56 -3.89 -29.59
CA GLU A 419 -0.60 -2.50 -29.14
C GLU A 419 -0.45 -2.39 -27.61
N THR A 420 -0.08 -1.21 -27.12
CA THR A 420 0.23 -0.96 -25.69
C THR A 420 -0.92 -1.28 -24.74
N ASP A 421 -2.15 -1.12 -25.23
CA ASP A 421 -3.37 -1.24 -24.45
C ASP A 421 -4.10 -2.56 -24.73
N SER A 422 -3.41 -3.51 -25.37
CA SER A 422 -3.95 -4.82 -25.72
C SER A 422 -3.66 -5.86 -24.63
N LEU A 423 -4.66 -6.68 -24.30
CA LEU A 423 -4.51 -7.86 -23.45
C LEU A 423 -4.85 -9.10 -24.27
N TYR A 424 -3.99 -10.12 -24.24
CA TYR A 424 -4.17 -11.31 -25.09
C TYR A 424 -3.47 -12.54 -24.52
N TYR A 425 -3.87 -13.72 -25.01
CA TYR A 425 -3.23 -14.98 -24.65
C TYR A 425 -1.74 -15.00 -25.04
N ASN A 426 -0.90 -15.54 -24.15
CA ASN A 426 0.55 -15.62 -24.28
C ASN A 426 1.26 -14.24 -24.27
N MET A 427 0.60 -13.19 -23.80
CA MET A 427 1.28 -11.91 -23.54
C MET A 427 2.27 -12.06 -22.38
N ASP A 428 3.35 -11.27 -22.42
CA ASP A 428 4.28 -11.19 -21.31
C ASP A 428 3.62 -10.58 -20.07
N LEU A 429 3.91 -11.16 -18.90
CA LEU A 429 3.36 -10.70 -17.64
C LEU A 429 3.78 -9.26 -17.30
N ASN A 430 5.00 -8.84 -17.67
CA ASN A 430 5.42 -7.45 -17.50
C ASN A 430 4.58 -6.50 -18.35
N ASN A 431 4.24 -6.88 -19.58
CA ASN A 431 3.34 -6.10 -20.43
C ASN A 431 1.92 -6.01 -19.85
N PHE A 432 1.46 -7.04 -19.15
CA PHE A 432 0.20 -7.00 -18.42
C PHE A 432 0.28 -6.03 -17.24
N TYR A 433 1.39 -6.02 -16.48
CA TYR A 433 1.60 -5.11 -15.36
C TYR A 433 1.68 -3.64 -15.77
N LYS A 434 2.07 -3.32 -17.01
CA LYS A 434 1.94 -1.94 -17.52
C LYS A 434 0.49 -1.46 -17.53
N ASN A 435 -0.47 -2.38 -17.63
CA ASN A 435 -1.89 -2.08 -17.61
C ASN A 435 -2.53 -2.22 -16.22
N TYR A 436 -2.14 -3.23 -15.45
CA TYR A 436 -2.67 -3.54 -14.12
C TYR A 436 -1.53 -3.88 -13.15
N PRO A 437 -0.78 -2.86 -12.69
CA PRO A 437 0.43 -3.10 -11.94
C PRO A 437 0.17 -3.67 -10.54
N PHE A 438 -1.02 -3.48 -9.98
CA PHE A 438 -1.40 -3.99 -8.64
C PHE A 438 -2.16 -5.33 -8.69
N SER A 439 -2.20 -5.97 -9.86
CA SER A 439 -2.86 -7.26 -10.04
C SER A 439 -2.23 -8.42 -9.24
N PRO A 440 -0.91 -8.48 -8.98
CA PRO A 440 -0.36 -9.51 -8.09
C PRO A 440 -0.96 -9.46 -6.68
N GLU A 441 -1.14 -8.26 -6.14
CA GLU A 441 -1.69 -8.01 -4.80
C GLU A 441 -3.17 -8.42 -4.71
N SER A 442 -3.89 -8.44 -5.84
CA SER A 442 -5.29 -8.88 -5.93
C SER A 442 -5.47 -10.32 -6.45
N ASN A 443 -4.40 -11.12 -6.49
CA ASN A 443 -4.40 -12.47 -7.06
C ASN A 443 -4.97 -12.51 -8.49
N PHE A 444 -4.69 -11.47 -9.28
CA PHE A 444 -5.13 -11.33 -10.67
C PHE A 444 -6.65 -11.29 -10.86
N ILE A 445 -7.39 -10.90 -9.81
CA ILE A 445 -8.82 -10.59 -9.87
C ILE A 445 -8.97 -9.07 -9.86
N ILE A 446 -9.48 -8.52 -10.94
CA ILE A 446 -9.62 -7.07 -11.13
C ILE A 446 -11.11 -6.72 -11.21
N PRO A 447 -11.66 -6.03 -10.20
CA PRO A 447 -13.08 -5.70 -10.18
C PRO A 447 -13.43 -4.62 -11.22
N GLY A 448 -14.68 -4.62 -11.64
CA GLY A 448 -15.28 -3.59 -12.47
C GLY A 448 -16.73 -3.36 -12.06
N ASN A 449 -17.25 -2.18 -12.41
CA ASN A 449 -18.66 -1.87 -12.22
C ASN A 449 -19.11 -0.98 -13.38
N GLN A 450 -20.16 -1.40 -14.07
CA GLN A 450 -20.83 -0.63 -15.12
C GLN A 450 -22.33 -0.60 -14.84
N GLN A 451 -22.87 0.60 -14.62
CA GLN A 451 -24.30 0.85 -14.36
C GLN A 451 -24.94 -0.04 -13.28
N GLY A 452 -24.20 -0.41 -12.24
CA GLY A 452 -24.71 -1.22 -11.14
C GLY A 452 -24.56 -2.74 -11.33
N THR A 453 -24.09 -3.20 -12.49
CA THR A 453 -23.64 -4.58 -12.67
C THR A 453 -22.18 -4.70 -12.23
N LYS A 454 -21.95 -5.49 -11.19
CA LYS A 454 -20.59 -5.88 -10.79
C LYS A 454 -20.03 -6.85 -11.82
N MET A 455 -18.75 -6.69 -12.12
CA MET A 455 -18.01 -7.59 -12.99
C MET A 455 -16.59 -7.76 -12.48
N GLU A 456 -15.91 -8.76 -13.00
CA GLU A 456 -14.49 -8.96 -12.71
C GLU A 456 -13.77 -9.49 -13.94
N MET A 457 -12.49 -9.14 -14.02
CA MET A 457 -11.55 -9.75 -14.94
C MET A 457 -10.65 -10.67 -14.12
N ILE A 458 -10.65 -11.95 -14.45
CA ILE A 458 -9.77 -12.97 -13.86
C ILE A 458 -8.69 -13.29 -14.87
N VAL A 459 -7.44 -13.16 -14.45
CA VAL A 459 -6.28 -13.47 -15.28
C VAL A 459 -5.51 -14.62 -14.66
N GLN A 460 -5.13 -15.59 -15.49
CA GLN A 460 -4.25 -16.69 -15.10
C GLN A 460 -2.91 -16.52 -15.82
N ALA A 461 -1.82 -16.72 -15.09
CA ALA A 461 -0.47 -16.61 -15.61
C ALA A 461 0.38 -17.81 -15.18
N GLU A 462 1.19 -18.32 -16.10
CA GLU A 462 2.15 -19.40 -15.87
C GLU A 462 3.45 -19.07 -16.60
N ASN A 463 4.60 -19.37 -16.00
CA ASN A 463 5.92 -19.13 -16.61
C ASN A 463 6.09 -17.70 -17.17
N SER A 464 5.64 -16.69 -16.42
CA SER A 464 5.66 -15.27 -16.81
C SER A 464 4.86 -14.92 -18.08
N LYS A 465 3.87 -15.75 -18.45
CA LYS A 465 2.96 -15.51 -19.58
C LYS A 465 1.50 -15.63 -19.13
N ILE A 466 0.63 -14.84 -19.75
CA ILE A 466 -0.82 -14.95 -19.53
C ILE A 466 -1.36 -16.18 -20.27
N THR A 467 -2.02 -17.09 -19.54
CA THR A 467 -2.59 -18.32 -20.09
C THR A 467 -4.10 -18.26 -20.27
N ARG A 468 -4.78 -17.38 -19.52
CA ARG A 468 -6.23 -17.22 -19.60
C ARG A 468 -6.67 -15.83 -19.15
N ILE A 469 -7.69 -15.27 -19.81
CA ILE A 469 -8.35 -14.03 -19.41
C ILE A 469 -9.86 -14.28 -19.46
N ILE A 470 -10.57 -14.02 -18.37
CA ILE A 470 -12.02 -14.13 -18.29
C ILE A 470 -12.58 -12.78 -17.85
N ILE A 471 -13.55 -12.23 -18.57
CA ILE A 471 -14.39 -11.13 -18.06
C ILE A 471 -15.77 -11.70 -17.83
N ARG A 472 -16.31 -11.56 -16.62
CA ARG A 472 -17.63 -12.08 -16.28
C ARG A 472 -18.43 -11.13 -15.40
N ALA A 473 -19.75 -11.20 -15.51
CA ALA A 473 -20.65 -10.60 -14.54
C ALA A 473 -20.52 -11.31 -13.18
N VAL A 474 -20.58 -10.54 -12.10
CA VAL A 474 -20.61 -11.04 -10.72
C VAL A 474 -21.99 -10.77 -10.17
N TYR A 475 -22.69 -11.84 -9.85
CA TYR A 475 -23.99 -11.82 -9.22
C TYR A 475 -23.76 -12.01 -7.73
N ASP A 476 -24.08 -10.98 -6.93
CA ASP A 476 -24.08 -11.15 -5.49
C ASP A 476 -25.09 -12.24 -5.16
N GLN A 477 -24.65 -13.33 -4.53
CA GLN A 477 -25.58 -14.19 -3.82
C GLN A 477 -26.07 -13.34 -2.65
N GLU A 478 -27.31 -12.88 -2.69
CA GLU A 478 -27.95 -12.39 -1.46
C GLU A 478 -27.78 -13.51 -0.42
N SER A 479 -27.14 -13.17 0.68
CA SER A 479 -26.96 -14.02 1.85
C SER A 479 -28.32 -14.62 2.21
N ALA A 480 -28.46 -15.92 1.90
CA ALA A 480 -29.64 -16.73 2.22
C ALA A 480 -29.84 -16.86 3.73
#